data_AF-A0A6H1R1S6-F1
#
_entry.id   AF-A0A6H1R1S6-F1
#
_cell.length_a   1.000
_cell.length_b   1.000
_cell.length_c   1.000
_cell.angle_alpha   90.00
_cell.angle_beta   90.00
_cell.angle_gamma   90.00
#
_symmetry.space_group_name_H-M   'P 1'
#
loop_
_entity.id
_entity.type
_entity.pdbx_description
1 polymer ?
#
loop_
_entity_poly.entity_id
_entity_poly.type
_entity_poly.pdbx_seq_one_letter_code
_entity_poly.pdbx_strand_id
1 'polypeptide(L)'
;MTVLARHMTEAAEVERKVELRMARQKRLFADEPLEQIAVISEAALHRCVKTKDVSARQLTHLLEMGERPNIEIHILPFDDGLHASLSGSFALLDFPPETWPPAAYQEYAVGGHLVDDLEIVAALDTLFGELRERALSERDSARLISKLVHK
;
A
#
# COMPACT_ATOMS: atom_id res chain seq x y z
N MET A 1 14.80 18.88 14.91
CA MET A 1 13.50 19.16 14.27
C MET A 1 12.56 18.03 14.62
N THR A 2 11.80 18.19 15.70
CA THR A 2 10.99 17.13 16.30
C THR A 2 9.62 17.14 15.65
N VAL A 3 9.34 16.16 14.78
CA VAL A 3 7.98 15.96 14.24
C VAL A 3 7.15 15.27 15.32
N LEU A 4 6.49 16.06 16.15
CA LEU A 4 5.39 15.63 17.01
C LEU A 4 4.14 15.46 16.14
N ALA A 5 4.01 14.33 15.45
CA ALA A 5 2.71 13.84 15.03
C ALA A 5 2.04 13.12 16.20
N ARG A 6 1.91 13.80 17.34
CA ARG A 6 1.05 13.34 18.44
C ARG A 6 -0.32 13.94 18.19
N HIS A 7 -1.02 13.43 17.18
CA HIS A 7 -2.47 13.56 17.19
C HIS A 7 -2.93 12.82 18.45
N MET A 8 -3.36 13.56 19.46
CA MET A 8 -4.20 13.02 20.52
C MET A 8 -5.54 12.66 19.88
N THR A 9 -5.57 11.56 19.15
CA THR A 9 -6.83 10.94 18.74
C THR A 9 -7.45 10.36 20.01
N GLU A 10 -8.66 10.78 20.34
CA GLU A 10 -9.44 10.15 21.41
C GLU A 10 -9.52 8.65 21.15
N ALA A 11 -9.56 7.83 22.20
CA ALA A 11 -9.55 6.36 22.06
C ALA A 11 -10.65 5.87 21.09
N ALA A 12 -11.81 6.53 21.08
CA ALA A 12 -12.91 6.27 20.16
C ALA A 12 -12.57 6.53 18.68
N GLU A 13 -11.79 7.58 18.37
CA GLU A 13 -11.34 7.86 17.00
C GLU A 13 -10.31 6.82 16.52
N VAL A 14 -9.44 6.36 17.43
CA VAL A 14 -8.50 5.27 17.14
C VAL A 14 -9.26 3.99 16.85
N GLU A 15 -10.21 3.64 17.71
CA GLU A 15 -11.02 2.43 17.58
C GLU A 15 -11.81 2.43 16.27
N ARG A 16 -12.46 3.55 15.92
CA ARG A 16 -13.13 3.73 14.63
C ARG A 16 -12.19 3.54 13.44
N LYS A 17 -10.98 4.11 13.48
CA LYS A 17 -9.98 3.94 12.40
C LYS A 17 -9.51 2.50 12.28
N VAL A 18 -9.36 1.81 13.41
CA VAL A 18 -9.02 0.37 13.44
C VAL A 18 -10.15 -0.46 12.85
N GLU A 19 -11.40 -0.24 13.26
CA GLU A 19 -12.58 -0.92 12.72
C GLU A 19 -12.67 -0.79 11.21
N LEU A 20 -12.52 0.43 10.68
CA LEU A 20 -12.54 0.67 9.23
C LEU A 20 -11.40 -0.07 8.51
N ARG A 21 -10.20 -0.09 9.10
CA ARG A 21 -9.05 -0.82 8.55
C ARG A 21 -9.32 -2.32 8.52
N MET A 22 -9.88 -2.87 9.60
CA MET A 22 -10.25 -4.28 9.70
C MET A 22 -11.37 -4.65 8.73
N ALA A 23 -12.37 -3.78 8.55
CA ALA A 23 -13.44 -3.99 7.59
C ALA A 23 -12.93 -4.08 6.14
N ARG A 24 -11.97 -3.21 5.76
CA ARG A 24 -11.31 -3.29 4.45
C ARG A 24 -10.48 -4.56 4.34
N GLN A 25 -9.69 -4.88 5.36
CA GLN A 25 -8.85 -6.08 5.35
C GLN A 25 -9.70 -7.33 5.15
N LYS A 26 -10.89 -7.44 5.77
CA LYS A 26 -11.81 -8.57 5.58
C LYS A 26 -12.23 -8.78 4.13
N ARG A 27 -12.29 -7.75 3.28
CA ARG A 27 -12.63 -7.88 1.85
C ARG A 27 -11.60 -8.72 1.07
N LEU A 28 -10.35 -8.76 1.53
CA LEU A 28 -9.30 -9.59 0.91
C LEU A 28 -9.50 -11.09 1.16
N PHE A 29 -10.40 -11.46 2.08
CA PHE A 29 -10.65 -12.85 2.51
C PHE A 29 -12.11 -13.28 2.32
N ALA A 30 -12.91 -12.49 1.59
CA ALA A 30 -14.30 -12.83 1.28
C ALA A 30 -14.37 -13.95 0.23
N ASP A 31 -15.56 -14.56 0.07
CA ASP A 31 -15.80 -15.60 -0.94
C ASP A 31 -15.54 -15.07 -2.36
N GLU A 32 -15.89 -13.81 -2.60
CA GLU A 32 -15.47 -13.02 -3.76
C GLU A 32 -14.44 -11.99 -3.28
N PRO A 33 -13.14 -12.35 -3.29
CA PRO A 33 -12.11 -11.53 -2.68
C PRO A 33 -11.80 -10.30 -3.53
N LEU A 34 -11.51 -9.19 -2.87
CA LEU A 34 -10.97 -8.00 -3.54
C LEU A 34 -9.60 -8.32 -4.14
N GLU A 35 -9.42 -8.02 -5.43
CA GLU A 35 -8.10 -8.02 -6.06
C GLU A 35 -7.28 -6.82 -5.58
N GLN A 36 -6.05 -7.07 -5.15
CA GLN A 36 -5.17 -6.04 -4.62
C GLN A 36 -3.79 -6.16 -5.24
N ILE A 37 -3.38 -5.11 -5.97
CA ILE A 37 -2.02 -4.97 -6.48
C ILE A 37 -1.34 -3.87 -5.65
N ALA A 38 -0.17 -4.16 -5.10
CA ALA A 38 0.60 -3.21 -4.30
C ALA A 38 2.00 -3.03 -4.88
N VAL A 39 2.34 -1.79 -5.25
CA VAL A 39 3.70 -1.37 -5.59
C VAL A 39 4.28 -0.62 -4.40
N ILE A 40 5.30 -1.19 -3.76
CA ILE A 40 5.87 -0.70 -2.50
C ILE A 40 7.33 -0.32 -2.74
N SER A 41 7.71 0.90 -2.37
CA SER A 41 9.13 1.30 -2.41
C SER A 41 9.96 0.46 -1.43
N GLU A 42 11.12 -0.02 -1.87
CA GLU A 42 12.09 -0.71 -1.01
C GLU A 42 12.45 0.15 0.23
N ALA A 43 12.51 1.47 0.07
CA ALA A 43 12.73 2.42 1.17
C ALA A 43 11.73 2.24 2.31
N ALA A 44 10.47 1.89 2.00
CA ALA A 44 9.44 1.68 3.01
C ALA A 44 9.72 0.44 3.88
N LEU A 45 10.30 -0.62 3.29
CA LEU A 45 10.67 -1.84 4.00
C LEU A 45 11.84 -1.60 4.97
N HIS A 46 12.71 -0.63 4.67
CA HIS A 46 13.84 -0.27 5.51
C HIS A 46 13.50 0.72 6.63
N ARG A 47 12.38 1.44 6.53
CA ARG A 47 11.94 2.42 7.53
C ARG A 47 11.22 1.79 8.73
N CYS A 48 11.23 0.46 8.85
CA CYS A 48 10.52 -0.26 9.91
C CYS A 48 10.97 0.11 11.34
N VAL A 49 10.00 -0.03 12.25
CA VAL A 49 9.93 0.53 13.60
C VAL A 49 11.01 -0.03 14.54
N LYS A 50 11.35 0.75 15.58
CA LYS A 50 12.39 0.63 16.63
C LYS A 50 12.73 -0.75 17.24
N THR A 51 12.05 -1.84 16.93
CA THR A 51 12.36 -3.19 17.42
C THR A 51 12.37 -4.22 16.28
N LYS A 52 13.42 -5.04 16.23
CA LYS A 52 13.61 -6.07 15.20
C LYS A 52 12.40 -7.00 15.06
N ASP A 53 11.77 -7.37 16.18
CA ASP A 53 10.65 -8.32 16.19
C ASP A 53 9.40 -7.80 15.45
N VAL A 54 9.11 -6.50 15.54
CA VAL A 54 7.94 -5.92 14.85
C VAL A 54 8.21 -5.83 13.35
N SER A 55 9.43 -5.41 12.98
CA SER A 55 9.84 -5.35 11.57
C SER A 55 9.78 -6.72 10.90
N ALA A 56 10.33 -7.74 11.54
CA ALA A 56 10.30 -9.11 11.02
C ALA A 56 8.85 -9.59 10.82
N ARG A 57 7.97 -9.39 11.80
CA ARG A 57 6.56 -9.79 11.70
C ARG A 57 5.81 -9.09 10.56
N GLN A 58 6.07 -7.80 10.33
CA GLN A 58 5.44 -7.07 9.22
C GLN A 58 5.89 -7.61 7.86
N LEU A 59 7.18 -7.86 7.70
CA LEU A 59 7.74 -8.41 6.46
C LEU A 59 7.28 -9.85 6.23
N THR A 60 7.24 -10.69 7.28
CA THR A 60 6.64 -12.04 7.21
C THR A 60 5.18 -11.97 6.78
N HIS A 61 4.41 -11.03 7.34
CA HIS A 61 3.01 -10.86 6.95
C HIS A 61 2.85 -10.46 5.47
N LEU A 62 3.74 -9.62 4.92
CA LEU A 62 3.73 -9.32 3.49
C LEU A 62 3.99 -10.58 2.65
N LEU A 63 4.91 -11.44 3.06
CA LEU A 63 5.15 -12.73 2.38
C LEU A 63 3.89 -13.60 2.41
N GLU A 64 3.27 -13.78 3.56
CA GLU A 64 2.03 -14.57 3.71
C GLU A 64 0.88 -14.02 2.86
N MET A 65 0.76 -12.69 2.76
CA MET A 65 -0.28 -12.07 1.94
C MET A 65 -0.02 -12.23 0.44
N GLY A 66 1.24 -12.17 0.01
CA GLY A 66 1.64 -12.38 -1.38
C GLY A 66 1.52 -13.83 -1.86
N GLU A 67 1.23 -14.80 -0.98
CA GLU A 67 0.91 -16.18 -1.38
C GLU A 67 -0.55 -16.34 -1.83
N ARG A 68 -1.39 -15.31 -1.66
CA ARG A 68 -2.81 -15.35 -2.03
C ARG A 68 -3.02 -15.07 -3.52
N PRO A 69 -3.94 -15.78 -4.18
CA PRO A 69 -4.16 -15.61 -5.62
C PRO A 69 -4.75 -14.26 -6.02
N ASN A 70 -5.34 -13.52 -5.07
CA ASN A 70 -5.95 -12.20 -5.30
C ASN A 70 -5.05 -11.02 -4.88
N ILE A 71 -3.78 -11.28 -4.53
CA ILE A 71 -2.87 -10.26 -4.01
C ILE A 71 -1.52 -10.34 -4.72
N GLU A 72 -1.15 -9.24 -5.38
CA GLU A 72 0.15 -9.08 -6.00
C GLU A 72 0.98 -8.04 -5.23
N ILE A 73 2.22 -8.39 -4.89
CA ILE A 73 3.14 -7.50 -4.19
C ILE A 73 4.40 -7.30 -5.02
N HIS A 74 4.62 -6.06 -5.41
CA HIS A 74 5.77 -5.61 -6.19
C HIS A 74 6.63 -4.66 -5.37
N ILE A 75 7.94 -4.88 -5.34
CA ILE A 75 8.88 -3.96 -4.70
C ILE A 75 9.58 -3.12 -5.75
N LEU A 76 9.50 -1.80 -5.60
CA LEU A 76 10.22 -0.83 -6.42
C LEU A 76 11.63 -0.63 -5.81
N PRO A 77 12.70 -1.14 -6.47
CA PRO A 77 14.03 -1.19 -5.87
C PRO A 77 14.71 0.18 -5.88
N PHE A 78 15.70 0.39 -5.00
CA PHE A 78 16.46 1.66 -4.95
C PHE A 78 17.15 2.01 -6.27
N ASP A 79 17.62 0.99 -6.98
CA ASP A 79 18.43 1.15 -8.20
C ASP A 79 17.60 1.64 -9.41
N ASP A 80 16.28 1.74 -9.27
CA ASP A 80 15.38 2.25 -10.31
C ASP A 80 15.37 3.80 -10.41
N GLY A 81 16.00 4.51 -9.46
CA GLY A 81 16.21 5.96 -9.51
C GLY A 81 15.03 6.81 -8.99
N LEU A 82 14.94 8.07 -9.43
CA LEU A 82 13.86 9.00 -9.04
C LEU A 82 12.55 8.59 -9.74
N HIS A 83 11.64 7.97 -9.00
CA HIS A 83 10.30 7.61 -9.47
C HIS A 83 9.22 8.49 -8.83
N ALA A 84 8.08 8.71 -9.52
CA ALA A 84 7.02 9.62 -9.07
C ALA A 84 6.36 9.23 -7.73
N SER A 85 6.56 8.00 -7.24
CA SER A 85 6.18 7.57 -5.88
C SER A 85 6.80 8.45 -4.77
N LEU A 86 7.82 9.25 -5.07
CA LEU A 86 8.39 10.24 -4.14
C LEU A 86 7.42 11.39 -3.81
N SER A 87 6.39 11.61 -4.63
CA SER A 87 5.41 12.69 -4.45
C SER A 87 4.26 12.35 -3.50
N GLY A 88 4.09 11.08 -3.11
CA GLY A 88 3.04 10.65 -2.19
C GLY A 88 2.49 9.25 -2.51
N SER A 89 1.71 8.72 -1.57
CA SER A 89 0.99 7.46 -1.76
C SER A 89 -0.40 7.72 -2.35
N PHE A 90 -0.84 6.87 -3.26
CA PHE A 90 -2.20 6.87 -3.77
C PHE A 90 -2.71 5.44 -3.95
N ALA A 91 -4.03 5.29 -3.99
CA ALA A 91 -4.72 4.04 -4.32
C ALA A 91 -5.70 4.29 -5.46
N LEU A 92 -5.72 3.40 -6.44
CA LEU A 92 -6.76 3.34 -7.46
C LEU A 92 -7.86 2.41 -6.97
N LEU A 93 -9.10 2.82 -7.15
CA LEU A 93 -10.29 2.13 -6.71
C LEU A 93 -11.15 1.87 -7.95
N ASP A 94 -11.24 0.60 -8.33
CA ASP A 94 -12.11 0.16 -9.40
C ASP A 94 -13.38 -0.49 -8.83
N PHE A 95 -14.49 -0.30 -9.53
CA PHE A 95 -15.81 -0.75 -9.13
C PHE A 95 -16.55 -1.32 -10.33
N PRO A 96 -17.50 -2.25 -10.11
CA PRO A 96 -18.41 -2.65 -11.18
C PRO A 96 -19.08 -1.42 -11.79
N PRO A 97 -19.20 -1.31 -13.13
CA PRO A 97 -19.70 -0.11 -13.81
C PRO A 97 -21.08 0.36 -13.31
N GLU A 98 -21.93 -0.56 -12.85
CA GLU A 98 -23.24 -0.28 -12.28
C GLU A 98 -23.23 0.25 -10.84
N THR A 99 -22.10 0.15 -10.14
CA THR A 99 -21.98 0.53 -8.72
C THR A 99 -21.48 1.95 -8.55
N TRP A 100 -20.35 2.29 -9.18
CA TRP A 100 -19.69 3.59 -9.04
C TRP A 100 -18.63 3.79 -10.15
N PRO A 101 -18.34 5.02 -10.59
CA PRO A 101 -17.18 5.28 -11.47
C PRO A 101 -15.84 4.97 -10.77
N PRO A 102 -14.76 4.70 -11.52
CA PRO A 102 -13.44 4.54 -10.92
C PRO A 102 -13.02 5.82 -10.18
N ALA A 103 -12.28 5.66 -9.10
CA ALA A 103 -11.83 6.76 -8.27
C ALA A 103 -10.38 6.52 -7.82
N ALA A 104 -9.73 7.58 -7.35
CA ALA A 104 -8.44 7.47 -6.68
C ALA A 104 -8.53 8.04 -5.26
N TYR A 105 -7.68 7.56 -4.38
CA TYR A 105 -7.51 8.11 -3.05
C TYR A 105 -6.06 8.52 -2.85
N GLN A 106 -5.81 9.81 -2.62
CA GLN A 106 -4.47 10.33 -2.40
C GLN A 106 -4.27 10.65 -0.92
N GLU A 107 -3.21 10.10 -0.33
CA GLU A 107 -2.83 10.33 1.06
C GLU A 107 -1.80 11.46 1.19
N TYR A 108 -1.92 12.25 2.25
CA TYR A 108 -0.96 13.26 2.66
C TYR A 108 -0.79 13.25 4.18
N ALA A 109 0.19 13.98 4.69
CA ALA A 109 0.68 13.82 6.08
C ALA A 109 -0.39 13.92 7.19
N VAL A 110 -1.50 14.62 6.92
CA VAL A 110 -2.58 14.85 7.89
C VAL A 110 -3.94 14.33 7.44
N GLY A 111 -4.01 13.58 6.33
CA GLY A 111 -5.28 13.10 5.81
C GLY A 111 -5.18 12.46 4.44
N GLY A 112 -6.28 12.52 3.70
CA GLY A 112 -6.36 12.11 2.32
C GLY A 112 -7.64 12.65 1.70
N HIS A 113 -7.77 12.49 0.40
CA HIS A 113 -8.98 12.89 -0.31
C HIS A 113 -9.29 11.90 -1.42
N LEU A 114 -10.60 11.78 -1.70
CA LEU A 114 -11.10 11.05 -2.86
C LEU A 114 -10.99 11.96 -4.08
N VAL A 115 -10.53 11.38 -5.18
CA VAL A 115 -10.45 11.99 -6.50
C VAL A 115 -11.42 11.23 -7.40
N ASP A 116 -12.44 11.94 -7.88
CA ASP A 116 -13.48 11.43 -8.79
C ASP A 116 -13.39 12.07 -10.19
N ASP A 117 -12.41 12.93 -10.42
CA ASP A 117 -12.07 13.46 -11.74
C ASP A 117 -11.43 12.36 -12.60
N LEU A 118 -12.16 11.93 -13.63
CA LEU A 118 -11.78 10.80 -14.48
C LEU A 118 -10.47 11.05 -15.26
N GLU A 119 -10.14 12.29 -15.61
CA GLU A 119 -8.88 12.60 -16.29
C GLU A 119 -7.70 12.41 -15.33
N ILE A 120 -7.86 12.83 -14.08
CA ILE A 120 -6.85 12.64 -13.03
C ILE A 120 -6.72 11.15 -12.67
N VAL A 121 -7.84 10.43 -12.56
CA VAL A 121 -7.83 8.98 -12.29
C VAL A 121 -7.10 8.23 -13.40
N ALA A 122 -7.35 8.55 -14.67
CA ALA A 122 -6.65 7.93 -15.80
C ALA A 122 -5.14 8.23 -15.81
N ALA A 123 -4.74 9.44 -15.42
CA ALA A 123 -3.32 9.79 -15.28
C ALA A 123 -2.64 9.01 -14.15
N LEU A 124 -3.33 8.81 -13.02
CA LEU A 124 -2.84 8.00 -11.90
C LEU A 124 -2.76 6.51 -12.26
N ASP A 125 -3.71 6.00 -13.05
CA ASP A 125 -3.67 4.64 -13.58
C ASP A 125 -2.47 4.40 -14.49
N THR A 126 -2.21 5.33 -15.42
CA THR A 126 -1.02 5.30 -16.27
C THR A 126 0.25 5.28 -15.42
N LEU A 127 0.34 6.16 -14.43
CA LEU A 127 1.49 6.21 -13.53
C LEU A 127 1.64 4.90 -12.72
N PHE A 128 0.55 4.31 -12.26
CA PHE A 128 0.58 3.03 -11.55
C PHE A 128 1.14 1.90 -12.44
N GLY A 129 0.70 1.86 -13.70
CA GLY A 129 1.24 0.93 -14.70
C GLY A 129 2.75 1.07 -14.87
N GLU A 130 3.24 2.30 -15.07
CA GLU A 130 4.68 2.59 -15.17
C GLU A 130 5.45 2.16 -13.92
N LEU A 131 4.91 2.41 -12.72
CA LEU A 131 5.55 1.99 -11.47
C LEU A 131 5.60 0.47 -11.33
N ARG A 132 4.55 -0.24 -11.75
CA ARG A 132 4.49 -1.70 -11.71
C ARG A 132 5.48 -2.34 -12.68
N GLU A 133 5.62 -1.79 -13.89
CA GLU A 133 6.57 -2.29 -14.90
C GLU A 133 8.03 -2.18 -14.44
N ARG A 134 8.35 -1.14 -13.66
CA ARG A 134 9.69 -0.90 -13.12
C ARG A 134 9.97 -1.65 -11.83
N ALA A 135 8.91 -2.06 -11.12
CA ALA A 135 9.03 -2.83 -9.91
C ALA A 135 9.47 -4.27 -10.21
N LEU A 136 10.01 -4.92 -9.18
CA LEU A 136 10.37 -6.32 -9.24
C LEU A 136 9.13 -7.20 -9.47
N SER A 137 9.32 -8.33 -10.14
CA SER A 137 8.30 -9.38 -10.21
C SER A 137 7.88 -9.83 -8.81
N GLU A 138 6.70 -10.42 -8.64
CA GLU A 138 6.21 -10.91 -7.34
C GLU A 138 7.20 -11.87 -6.68
N ARG A 139 7.79 -12.76 -7.48
CA ARG A 139 8.81 -13.71 -7.04
C ARG A 139 10.07 -12.99 -6.52
N ASP A 140 10.54 -11.98 -7.25
CA ASP A 140 11.76 -11.27 -6.90
C ASP A 140 11.55 -10.34 -5.70
N SER A 141 10.37 -9.76 -5.61
CA SER A 141 9.83 -9.02 -4.47
C SER A 141 9.82 -9.88 -3.21
N ALA A 142 9.24 -11.08 -3.26
CA ALA A 142 9.23 -12.02 -2.14
C ALA A 142 10.65 -12.42 -1.70
N ARG A 143 11.57 -12.65 -2.67
CA ARG A 143 12.99 -12.93 -2.35
C ARG A 143 13.67 -11.75 -1.64
N LEU A 144 13.39 -10.52 -2.07
CA LEU A 144 13.93 -9.32 -1.41
C LEU A 144 13.38 -9.17 0.01
N ILE A 145 12.06 -9.28 0.19
CA ILE A 145 11.42 -9.20 1.51
C ILE A 145 11.97 -10.27 2.46
N SER A 146 12.11 -11.52 2.00
CA SER A 146 12.66 -12.63 2.80
C SER A 146 14.09 -12.34 3.28
N LYS A 147 14.95 -11.73 2.44
CA LYS A 147 16.30 -11.32 2.87
C LYS A 147 16.26 -10.28 3.99
N LEU A 148 15.27 -9.38 3.98
CA LEU A 148 15.12 -8.33 5.00
C LEU A 148 14.58 -8.86 6.33
N VAL A 149 13.77 -9.93 6.32
CA VAL A 149 13.28 -10.60 7.55
C VAL A 149 14.45 -11.13 8.40
N HIS A 150 15.52 -11.59 7.77
CA HIS A 150 16.64 -12.26 8.43
C HIS A 150 17.84 -11.36 8.79
N LYS A 151 17.70 -10.02 8.66
CA LYS A 151 18.77 -9.03 8.92
C LYS A 151 18.68 -8.44 10.34
#